data_AF-A0A7J2NMG9-F1
#
_entry.id   AF-A0A7J2NMG9-F1
#
_cell.length_a   1.000
_cell.length_b   1.000
_cell.length_c   1.000
_cell.angle_alpha   90.00
_cell.angle_beta   90.00
_cell.angle_gamma   90.00
#
_symmetry.space_group_name_H-M   'P 1'
#
loop_
_entity.id
_entity.type
_entity.pdbx_description
1 polymer ?
#
loop_
_entity_poly.entity_id
_entity_poly.type
_entity_poly.pdbx_seq_one_letter_code
_entity_poly.pdbx_strand_id
1 'polypeptide(L)'
;MEKSDIKDFVDELRTDWRDLWRNRLDDKVRAEGIAKNDYSRLFVERGTVITATRDFKPLDFFDIVQEHLEFDASKAVPPNSTIGGWGKFVRTNIRKQKQPTRRFTPPEPTPKKGQQQKKGGRGWLHAKLL
;
A
#
# COMPACT_ATOMS: atom_id res chain seq x y z
N MET A 1 -19.16 23.65 5.17
CA MET A 1 -18.84 22.50 6.03
C MET A 1 -17.85 22.95 7.08
N GLU A 2 -18.13 22.73 8.37
CA GLU A 2 -17.17 23.09 9.41
C GLU A 2 -15.98 22.11 9.42
N LYS A 3 -14.86 22.51 10.06
CA LYS A 3 -13.64 21.67 10.09
C LYS A 3 -13.85 20.33 10.79
N SER A 4 -14.73 20.28 11.79
CA SER A 4 -15.15 19.04 12.47
C SER A 4 -15.84 18.11 11.49
N ASP A 5 -16.82 18.62 10.76
CA ASP A 5 -17.64 17.85 9.83
C ASP A 5 -16.78 17.27 8.70
N ILE A 6 -15.81 18.05 8.19
CA ILE A 6 -14.87 17.59 7.15
C ILE A 6 -14.01 16.44 7.67
N LYS A 7 -13.55 16.52 8.92
CA LYS A 7 -12.73 15.47 9.51
C LYS A 7 -13.53 14.18 9.68
N ASP A 8 -14.74 14.27 10.20
CA ASP A 8 -15.60 13.10 10.42
C ASP A 8 -15.96 12.45 9.08
N PHE A 9 -16.30 13.25 8.07
CA PHE A 9 -16.52 12.78 6.71
C PHE A 9 -15.32 12.05 6.11
N VAL A 10 -14.12 12.62 6.26
CA VAL A 10 -12.88 12.01 5.80
C VAL A 10 -12.59 10.70 6.53
N ASP A 11 -12.85 10.62 7.84
CA ASP A 11 -12.63 9.40 8.62
C ASP A 11 -13.64 8.29 8.26
N GLU A 12 -14.86 8.65 7.90
CA GLU A 12 -15.84 7.73 7.31
C GLU A 12 -15.37 7.23 5.93
N LEU A 13 -14.94 8.11 5.03
CA LEU A 13 -14.35 7.74 3.73
C LEU A 13 -13.16 6.79 3.88
N ARG A 14 -12.30 7.01 4.89
CA ARG A 14 -11.17 6.13 5.19
C ARG A 14 -11.62 4.74 5.65
N THR A 15 -12.76 4.65 6.33
CA THR A 15 -13.35 3.39 6.77
C THR A 15 -13.85 2.61 5.56
N ASP A 16 -14.63 3.25 4.69
CA ASP A 16 -15.09 2.66 3.42
C ASP A 16 -13.92 2.18 2.57
N TRP A 17 -12.86 3.00 2.45
CA TRP A 17 -11.65 2.65 1.71
C TRP A 17 -11.00 1.39 2.26
N ARG A 18 -10.85 1.32 3.59
CA ARG A 18 -10.26 0.14 4.25
C ARG A 18 -11.10 -1.10 3.97
N ASP A 19 -12.41 -0.98 4.03
CA ASP A 19 -13.33 -2.10 3.83
C ASP A 19 -13.39 -2.56 2.37
N LEU A 20 -13.34 -1.63 1.41
CA LEU A 20 -13.23 -1.93 -0.02
C LEU A 20 -12.02 -2.81 -0.30
N TRP A 21 -10.83 -2.36 0.11
CA TRP A 21 -9.61 -3.13 -0.12
C TRP A 21 -9.64 -4.46 0.64
N ARG A 22 -10.19 -4.49 1.86
CA ARG A 22 -10.29 -5.71 2.67
C ARG A 22 -11.17 -6.79 2.06
N ASN A 23 -12.32 -6.40 1.53
CA ASN A 23 -13.38 -7.33 1.14
C ASN A 23 -13.49 -7.55 -0.37
N ARG A 24 -12.63 -6.93 -1.18
CA ARG A 24 -12.60 -7.13 -2.64
C ARG A 24 -12.43 -8.60 -3.01
N LEU A 25 -12.97 -8.96 -4.17
CA LEU A 25 -12.76 -10.26 -4.80
C LEU A 25 -11.52 -10.20 -5.69
N ASP A 26 -10.57 -11.12 -5.49
CA ASP A 26 -9.39 -11.23 -6.35
C ASP A 26 -9.66 -12.24 -7.49
N ASP A 27 -9.85 -11.76 -8.72
CA ASP A 27 -9.87 -12.59 -9.93
C ASP A 27 -8.43 -12.90 -10.34
N LYS A 28 -7.99 -14.13 -10.06
CA LYS A 28 -6.63 -14.60 -10.36
C LYS A 28 -6.37 -14.80 -11.85
N VAL A 29 -7.40 -15.09 -12.64
CA VAL A 29 -7.24 -15.38 -14.08
C VAL A 29 -6.97 -14.08 -14.82
N ARG A 30 -7.73 -13.04 -14.48
CA ARG A 30 -7.60 -11.71 -15.09
C ARG A 30 -6.59 -10.81 -14.37
N ALA A 31 -6.14 -11.24 -13.19
CA ALA A 31 -5.32 -10.44 -12.28
C ALA A 31 -5.98 -9.10 -11.93
N GLU A 32 -7.28 -9.16 -11.69
CA GLU A 32 -8.14 -8.04 -11.34
C GLU A 32 -8.59 -8.16 -9.87
N GLY A 33 -8.76 -7.03 -9.19
CA GLY A 33 -9.46 -6.95 -7.92
C GLY A 33 -10.77 -6.21 -8.12
N ILE A 34 -11.87 -6.82 -7.68
CA ILE A 34 -13.24 -6.40 -7.97
C ILE A 34 -13.96 -6.04 -6.67
N ALA A 35 -14.66 -4.92 -6.65
CA ALA A 35 -15.48 -4.50 -5.51
C ALA A 35 -16.59 -5.52 -5.25
N LYS A 36 -16.64 -6.05 -4.02
CA LYS A 36 -17.64 -7.04 -3.61
C LYS A 36 -19.00 -6.41 -3.28
N ASN A 37 -18.98 -5.18 -2.77
CA ASN A 37 -20.13 -4.40 -2.31
C ASN A 37 -20.13 -3.02 -2.99
N ASP A 38 -21.23 -2.30 -2.82
CA ASP A 38 -21.33 -0.89 -3.21
C ASP A 38 -20.69 0.02 -2.15
N TYR A 39 -19.92 0.99 -2.62
CA TYR A 39 -19.28 2.04 -1.81
C TYR A 39 -19.54 3.39 -2.49
N SER A 40 -20.77 3.91 -2.35
CA SER A 40 -21.22 5.11 -3.05
C SER A 40 -20.34 6.34 -2.77
N ARG A 41 -19.81 6.46 -1.54
CA ARG A 41 -18.89 7.54 -1.16
C ARG A 41 -17.52 7.44 -1.84
N LEU A 42 -17.13 6.25 -2.30
CA LEU A 42 -15.92 6.05 -3.09
C LEU A 42 -16.18 6.13 -4.60
N PHE A 43 -17.43 6.36 -5.02
CA PHE A 43 -17.87 6.25 -6.41
C PHE A 43 -17.61 4.85 -7.00
N VAL A 44 -17.75 3.81 -6.16
CA VAL A 44 -17.51 2.43 -6.54
C VAL A 44 -18.79 1.62 -6.38
N GLU A 45 -19.25 1.04 -7.49
CA GLU A 45 -20.36 0.08 -7.50
C GLU A 45 -19.84 -1.36 -7.35
N ARG A 46 -20.70 -2.27 -6.93
CA ARG A 46 -20.42 -3.70 -6.89
C ARG A 46 -20.04 -4.19 -8.29
N GLY A 47 -18.95 -4.94 -8.38
CA GLY A 47 -18.42 -5.41 -9.65
C GLY A 47 -17.42 -4.45 -10.31
N THR A 48 -17.23 -3.23 -9.77
CA THR A 48 -16.21 -2.31 -10.26
C THR A 48 -14.82 -2.90 -10.10
N VAL A 49 -14.02 -2.86 -11.16
CA VAL A 49 -12.60 -3.22 -11.11
C VAL A 49 -11.83 -2.08 -10.43
N ILE A 50 -11.24 -2.37 -9.26
CA ILE A 50 -10.52 -1.38 -8.44
C ILE A 50 -8.99 -1.51 -8.55
N THR A 51 -8.51 -2.64 -9.08
CA THR A 51 -7.10 -2.84 -9.42
C THR A 51 -6.99 -3.84 -10.56
N ALA A 52 -6.11 -3.59 -11.52
CA ALA A 52 -5.75 -4.54 -12.57
C ALA A 52 -4.27 -4.39 -12.88
N THR A 53 -3.62 -5.48 -13.27
CA THR A 53 -2.16 -5.49 -13.50
C THR A 53 -1.74 -4.88 -14.83
N ARG A 54 -2.65 -4.78 -15.80
CA ARG A 54 -2.38 -4.25 -17.14
C ARG A 54 -2.93 -2.84 -17.29
N ASP A 55 -2.03 -1.88 -17.50
CA ASP A 55 -2.28 -0.48 -17.93
C ASP A 55 -3.43 0.27 -17.22
N PHE A 56 -3.85 -0.23 -16.06
CA PHE A 56 -4.98 0.30 -15.32
C PHE A 56 -4.48 1.29 -14.29
N LYS A 57 -5.03 2.51 -14.33
CA LYS A 57 -4.84 3.49 -13.25
C LYS A 57 -5.70 3.02 -12.06
N PRO A 58 -5.10 2.59 -10.93
CA PRO A 58 -5.88 2.21 -9.77
C PRO A 58 -6.65 3.39 -9.22
N LEU A 59 -7.75 3.08 -8.52
CA LEU A 59 -8.50 4.08 -7.75
C LEU A 59 -7.56 4.81 -6.79
N ASP A 60 -7.64 6.15 -6.76
CA ASP A 60 -6.82 6.98 -5.87
C ASP A 60 -7.68 7.65 -4.81
N PHE A 61 -7.28 7.48 -3.54
CA PHE A 61 -8.07 7.99 -2.41
C PHE A 61 -8.07 9.52 -2.35
N PHE A 62 -6.98 10.16 -2.77
CA PHE A 62 -6.88 11.62 -2.72
C PHE A 62 -7.76 12.26 -3.80
N ASP A 63 -7.77 11.69 -5.02
CA ASP A 63 -8.68 12.11 -6.09
C ASP A 63 -10.14 12.07 -5.60
N ILE A 64 -10.55 11.01 -4.88
CA ILE A 64 -11.91 10.88 -4.31
C ILE A 64 -12.21 11.98 -3.27
N VAL A 65 -11.29 12.21 -2.33
CA VAL A 65 -11.50 13.24 -1.29
C VAL A 65 -11.58 14.63 -1.92
N GLN A 66 -10.75 14.90 -2.92
CA GLN A 66 -10.75 16.16 -3.63
C GLN A 66 -12.05 16.41 -4.39
N GLU A 67 -12.62 15.37 -5.00
CA GLU A 67 -13.92 15.43 -5.68
C GLU A 67 -15.04 15.81 -4.71
N HIS A 68 -15.08 15.21 -3.52
CA HIS A 68 -16.10 15.55 -2.50
C HIS A 68 -15.91 16.93 -1.87
N LEU A 69 -14.68 17.45 -1.83
CA LEU A 69 -14.35 18.74 -1.24
C LEU A 69 -14.25 19.87 -2.27
N GLU A 70 -14.72 19.64 -3.51
CA GLU A 70 -14.77 20.63 -4.60
C GLU A 70 -13.41 21.33 -4.80
N PHE A 71 -12.33 20.56 -4.94
CA PHE A 71 -10.95 21.04 -5.14
C PHE A 71 -10.30 21.78 -3.98
N ASP A 72 -10.98 22.01 -2.86
CA ASP A 72 -10.35 22.58 -1.67
C ASP A 72 -9.61 21.49 -0.86
N ALA A 73 -8.63 20.86 -1.51
CA ALA A 73 -7.79 19.82 -0.92
C ALA A 73 -7.00 20.33 0.30
N SER A 74 -6.85 21.65 0.46
CA SER A 74 -6.36 22.30 1.68
C SER A 74 -7.22 22.02 2.91
N LYS A 75 -8.51 21.76 2.72
CA LYS A 75 -9.43 21.37 3.79
C LYS A 75 -9.31 19.89 4.16
N ALA A 76 -8.79 19.05 3.26
CA ALA A 76 -8.59 17.63 3.54
C ALA A 76 -7.45 17.47 4.57
N VAL A 77 -7.82 17.35 5.85
CA VAL A 77 -6.84 17.23 6.92
C VAL A 77 -6.02 15.95 6.74
N PRO A 78 -4.71 16.04 6.44
CA PRO A 78 -3.87 14.86 6.34
C PRO A 78 -3.83 14.18 7.71
N PRO A 79 -3.69 12.83 7.76
CA PRO A 79 -3.50 12.16 9.04
C PRO A 79 -2.23 12.71 9.71
N ASN A 80 -2.23 12.71 11.05
CA ASN A 80 -1.13 13.22 11.88
C ASN A 80 0.24 12.90 11.27
N SER A 81 1.12 13.91 11.17
CA SER A 81 2.45 13.80 10.56
C SER A 81 3.29 12.65 11.14
N THR A 82 3.11 12.31 12.42
CA THR A 82 3.74 11.16 13.07
C THR A 82 3.31 9.80 12.47
N ILE A 83 2.07 9.70 12.00
CA ILE A 83 1.48 8.48 11.42
C ILE A 83 1.85 8.35 9.94
N GLY A 84 2.27 9.46 9.31
CA GLY A 84 2.63 9.61 7.91
C GLY A 84 1.39 9.78 7.04
N GLY A 85 1.41 10.81 6.19
CA GLY A 85 0.27 11.34 5.45
C GLY A 85 -0.45 10.37 4.51
N TRP A 86 -1.24 10.91 3.59
CA TRP A 86 -2.10 10.17 2.66
C TRP A 86 -1.43 8.96 1.99
N GLY A 87 -0.20 9.13 1.47
CA GLY A 87 0.52 8.04 0.82
C GLY A 87 0.83 6.85 1.74
N LYS A 88 1.08 7.06 3.04
CA LYS A 88 1.32 5.96 3.99
C LYS A 88 0.02 5.27 4.37
N PHE A 89 -1.07 6.02 4.52
CA PHE A 89 -2.41 5.45 4.69
C PHE A 89 -2.78 4.52 3.53
N VAL A 90 -2.72 5.03 2.29
CA VAL A 90 -3.07 4.27 1.08
C VAL A 90 -2.21 3.01 0.98
N ARG A 91 -0.88 3.15 1.07
CA ARG A 91 0.02 1.99 1.02
C ARG A 91 -0.26 0.97 2.11
N THR A 92 -0.62 1.40 3.31
CA THR A 92 -0.88 0.49 4.44
C THR A 92 -2.14 -0.34 4.20
N ASN A 93 -3.22 0.28 3.72
CA ASN A 93 -4.47 -0.43 3.47
C ASN A 93 -4.42 -1.33 2.23
N ILE A 94 -3.64 -0.95 1.19
CA ILE A 94 -3.44 -1.77 0.00
C ILE A 94 -2.41 -2.89 0.23
N ARG A 95 -1.24 -2.59 0.81
CA ARG A 95 -0.09 -3.54 0.86
C ARG A 95 -0.18 -4.57 1.98
N LYS A 96 -0.84 -4.28 3.11
CA LYS A 96 -0.87 -5.22 4.26
C LYS A 96 -1.69 -6.49 4.02
N GLN A 97 -2.36 -6.63 2.87
CA GLN A 97 -3.13 -7.82 2.55
C GLN A 97 -2.38 -8.89 1.76
N LYS A 98 -1.26 -8.53 1.10
CA LYS A 98 -0.38 -9.58 0.62
C LYS A 98 0.34 -10.12 1.84
N GLN A 99 -0.08 -11.30 2.33
CA GLN A 99 0.87 -12.20 2.96
C GLN A 99 2.10 -12.18 2.06
N PRO A 100 3.32 -11.96 2.59
CA PRO A 100 4.50 -12.09 1.76
C PRO A 100 4.37 -13.46 1.10
N THR A 101 4.11 -13.48 -0.21
CA THR A 101 4.30 -14.69 -1.01
C THR A 101 5.64 -15.18 -0.55
N ARG A 102 5.69 -16.34 0.14
CA ARG A 102 6.93 -16.92 0.65
C ARG A 102 7.91 -16.69 -0.47
N ARG A 103 8.88 -15.77 -0.26
CA ARG A 103 9.90 -15.53 -1.27
C ARG A 103 10.39 -16.93 -1.56
N PHE A 104 10.28 -17.37 -2.81
CA PHE A 104 10.85 -18.64 -3.21
C PHE A 104 12.29 -18.57 -2.70
N THR A 105 12.58 -19.26 -1.61
CA THR A 105 13.92 -19.31 -1.06
C THR A 105 14.65 -20.10 -2.13
N PRO A 106 15.58 -19.49 -2.89
CA PRO A 106 16.37 -20.28 -3.81
C PRO A 106 16.98 -21.40 -2.98
N PRO A 107 16.99 -22.65 -3.48
CA PRO A 107 17.70 -23.71 -2.78
C PRO A 107 19.12 -23.23 -2.49
N GLU A 108 19.65 -23.53 -1.30
CA GLU A 108 21.00 -23.13 -0.93
C GLU A 108 21.96 -23.56 -2.06
N PRO A 109 22.76 -22.63 -2.60
CA PRO A 109 23.68 -22.98 -3.67
C PRO A 109 24.65 -24.03 -3.13
N THR A 110 24.62 -25.22 -3.73
CA THR A 110 25.59 -26.26 -3.40
C THR A 110 26.99 -25.75 -3.74
N PRO A 111 27.94 -25.74 -2.79
CA PRO A 111 29.28 -25.28 -3.07
C PRO A 111 29.91 -26.17 -4.14
N LYS A 112 30.27 -25.57 -5.29
CA LYS A 112 30.97 -26.29 -6.36
C LYS A 112 32.34 -26.74 -5.83
N LYS A 113 32.70 -28.01 -6.03
CA LYS A 113 34.04 -28.54 -5.71
C LYS A 113 35.10 -27.65 -6.38
N GLY A 114 35.94 -26.99 -5.57
CA GLY A 114 37.02 -26.12 -6.03
C GLY A 114 36.79 -24.61 -5.86
N GLN A 115 35.65 -24.15 -5.33
CA GLN A 115 35.48 -22.72 -5.00
C GLN A 115 36.31 -22.32 -3.78
N GLN A 116 37.16 -21.31 -3.94
CA GLN A 116 37.94 -20.72 -2.84
C GLN A 116 37.00 -20.05 -1.84
N GLN A 117 37.03 -20.49 -0.57
CA GLN A 117 36.27 -19.85 0.49
C GLN A 117 36.72 -18.40 0.63
N LYS A 118 35.80 -17.44 0.49
CA LYS A 118 36.10 -16.03 0.76
C LYS A 118 36.51 -15.92 2.23
N LYS A 119 37.78 -15.63 2.49
CA LYS A 119 38.28 -15.33 3.84
C LYS A 119 37.51 -14.11 4.34
N GLY A 120 36.76 -14.29 5.44
CA GLY A 120 35.99 -13.24 6.07
C GLY A 120 36.88 -12.03 6.37
N GLY A 121 36.69 -10.97 5.59
CA GLY A 121 37.45 -9.74 5.73
C GLY A 121 37.11 -9.04 7.05
N ARG A 122 38.01 -9.14 8.02
CA ARG A 122 38.19 -8.16 9.09
C ARG A 122 39.55 -7.49 8.93
N GLY A 123 39.71 -6.74 7.85
CA GLY A 123 40.46 -5.49 7.91
C GLY A 123 39.37 -4.41 7.97
N TRP A 124 39.46 -3.36 8.76
CA TRP A 124 40.62 -2.50 8.89
C TRP A 124 40.68 -1.92 10.32
N LEU A 125 41.90 -1.54 10.71
CA LEU A 125 42.31 -0.76 11.90
C LEU A 125 42.66 -1.56 13.16
N HIS A 126 43.91 -2.03 13.22
CA HIS A 126 44.66 -2.06 14.47
C HIS A 126 45.88 -1.14 14.34
N ALA A 127 45.74 0.09 14.81
CA ALA A 127 46.85 0.85 15.35
C ALA A 127 46.61 0.95 16.87
N LYS A 128 47.47 0.29 17.65
CA LYS A 128 47.82 0.80 18.97
C LYS A 128 49.35 0.92 18.99
N LEU A 129 49.76 2.18 19.05
CA LEU A 129 51.11 2.61 19.40
C LEU A 129 51.48 2.03 20.78
N LEU A 130 52.73 1.55 20.84
CA LEU A 130 53.63 1.28 21.98
C LEU A 130 53.00 0.75 23.27
#